data_AF-A0A818L6L8-F1
#
_entry.id   AF-A0A818L6L8-F1
#
_cell.length_a   1.000
_cell.length_b   1.000
_cell.length_c   1.000
_cell.angle_alpha   90.00
_cell.angle_beta   90.00
_cell.angle_gamma   90.00
#
_symmetry.space_group_name_H-M   'P 1'
#
loop_
_entity.id
_entity.type
_entity.pdbx_description
1 polymer ?
#
loop_
_entity_poly.entity_id
_entity_poly.type
_entity_poly.pdbx_seq_one_letter_code
_entity_poly.pdbx_strand_id
1 'polypeptide(L)'
;MPFIEDWITHPMTIINRLHEKSPDTFENDVRNYFQTNIDNPTFYKEIPSLNDRDDEHPLPSGCLVRYRAMIQDMADDEIYCTNYKVRSNDYQQTEIEKSAKYTDLFVCPPGYSVVEQEPPREKFSSRQCFLCIPVPNETQWVKDAYRHYFGEEFTMHKRSIDNHDNIQELLSPMKRLKTTAETNNDNSDTTAKAESVKPIAKSGYIVKVYDTTEEILLNTMVEFIGIYYDHGVVKADNIPTNDEMDQEQMPPIKTIHCIQYKKLAHINPLLHHQPAIELDQIAISRQYILSLFESIFPNDKLLCEYLLLHLISRTYVRQPSSAYGKLSLNISHISTEQFNSLEQLLQTILSLHSSISITINKLNTMQLMPNKNVTKEDDNENQLMQTPLQLPFNSHLLIDETKMECGQLTTLGLNNIKLLQELLRQQTLKYEFHIYQLDYECDIRCLVISSTKSILPCDVYVRYESEQEINQIIFPHFTKEQIDHIRRYLTYISQQLELDQTINDTSSDINTYIQEDFVNMRKQKLLTNLDDFHLLLVLARLETLSHGGNILTQTHWDQAKSLEFTRRQRMNI
;
A
#
# COMPACT_ATOMS: atom_id res chain seq x y z
N MET A 1 19.73 20.21 33.05
CA MET A 1 19.35 19.45 31.86
C MET A 1 18.16 20.16 31.25
N PRO A 2 18.18 20.59 29.98
CA PRO A 2 17.04 21.25 29.37
C PRO A 2 15.90 20.23 29.29
N PHE A 3 14.68 20.68 29.60
CA PHE A 3 13.46 19.88 29.44
C PHE A 3 13.41 19.36 28.00
N ILE A 4 13.40 18.03 27.82
CA ILE A 4 13.04 17.42 26.54
C ILE A 4 11.61 17.88 26.28
N GLU A 5 11.41 18.78 25.32
CA GLU A 5 10.07 19.24 24.97
C GLU A 5 9.28 18.05 24.44
N ASP A 6 8.07 17.85 24.96
CA ASP A 6 7.19 16.70 24.71
C ASP A 6 6.56 16.77 23.29
N TRP A 7 7.41 16.78 22.25
CA TRP A 7 7.04 16.97 20.84
C TRP A 7 6.25 15.78 20.26
N ILE A 8 6.34 14.61 20.88
CA ILE A 8 5.60 13.40 20.49
C ILE A 8 4.22 13.37 21.15
N THR A 9 4.13 13.71 22.44
CA THR A 9 2.86 13.63 23.19
C THR A 9 1.97 14.84 22.96
N HIS A 10 2.56 16.04 22.80
CA HIS A 10 1.83 17.30 22.64
C HIS A 10 2.42 18.19 21.52
N PRO A 11 2.53 17.72 20.26
CA PRO A 11 3.06 18.46 19.12
C PRO A 11 2.40 19.84 18.90
N MET A 12 1.09 19.96 19.16
CA MET A 12 0.36 21.23 19.01
C MET A 12 0.89 22.36 19.88
N THR A 13 1.53 22.06 21.02
CA THR A 13 2.13 23.10 21.89
C THR A 13 3.31 23.77 21.19
N ILE A 14 4.09 22.99 20.44
CA ILE A 14 5.25 23.48 19.70
C ILE A 14 4.79 24.26 18.47
N ILE A 15 3.79 23.73 17.74
CA ILE A 15 3.21 24.39 16.58
C ILE A 15 2.65 25.77 16.97
N ASN A 16 1.87 25.86 18.04
CA ASN A 16 1.35 27.14 18.51
C ASN A 16 2.47 28.11 18.92
N ARG A 17 3.52 27.63 19.58
CA ARG A 17 4.67 28.46 19.97
C ARG A 17 5.45 28.97 18.75
N LEU A 18 5.61 28.17 17.70
CA LEU A 18 6.24 28.60 16.46
C LEU A 18 5.37 29.65 15.76
N HIS A 19 4.05 29.43 15.73
CA HIS A 19 3.11 30.40 15.18
C HIS A 19 3.16 31.76 15.90
N GLU A 20 3.25 31.77 17.23
CA GLU A 20 3.38 33.01 18.02
C GLU A 20 4.70 33.76 17.77
N LYS A 21 5.78 33.05 17.45
CA LYS A 21 7.11 33.65 17.24
C LYS A 21 7.31 34.21 15.84
N SER A 22 6.85 33.49 14.82
CA SER A 22 7.12 33.80 13.42
C SER A 22 5.93 33.43 12.52
N PRO A 23 4.87 34.24 12.49
CA PRO A 23 3.69 33.95 11.68
C PRO A 23 4.00 33.91 10.17
N ASP A 24 4.93 34.74 9.68
CA ASP A 24 5.26 34.85 8.25
C ASP A 24 6.07 33.64 7.70
N THR A 25 6.83 32.94 8.56
CA THR A 25 7.65 31.76 8.19
C THR A 25 7.16 30.47 8.84
N PHE A 26 6.00 30.51 9.49
CA PHE A 26 5.43 29.46 10.31
C PHE A 26 5.48 28.07 9.66
N GLU A 27 5.06 27.95 8.40
CA GLU A 27 4.97 26.66 7.71
C GLU A 27 6.34 26.03 7.49
N ASN A 28 7.33 26.84 7.10
CA ASN A 28 8.69 26.38 6.91
C ASN A 28 9.37 26.06 8.24
N ASP A 29 9.09 26.84 9.29
CA ASP A 29 9.64 26.62 10.62
C ASP A 29 9.10 25.31 11.24
N VAL A 30 7.81 25.04 11.10
CA VAL A 30 7.20 23.76 11.51
C VAL A 30 7.81 22.61 10.72
N ARG A 31 7.87 22.70 9.39
CA ARG A 31 8.45 21.64 8.54
C ARG A 31 9.90 21.37 8.93
N ASN A 32 10.73 22.41 9.06
CA ASN A 32 12.14 22.27 9.40
C ASN A 32 12.34 21.68 10.80
N TYR A 33 11.52 22.08 11.78
CA TYR A 33 11.58 21.55 13.14
C TYR A 33 11.30 20.05 13.17
N PHE A 34 10.18 19.62 12.57
CA PHE A 34 9.82 18.20 12.55
C PHE A 34 10.78 17.39 11.67
N GLN A 35 11.17 17.90 10.50
CA GLN A 35 12.14 17.24 9.61
C GLN A 35 13.47 16.95 10.32
N THR A 36 14.04 17.94 11.02
CA THR A 36 15.31 17.78 11.73
C THR A 36 15.23 16.70 12.81
N ASN A 37 14.08 16.59 13.49
CA ASN A 37 13.86 15.56 14.50
C ASN A 37 13.58 14.18 13.89
N ILE A 38 12.86 14.13 12.76
CA ILE A 38 12.51 12.90 12.03
C ILE A 38 13.76 12.29 11.35
N ASP A 39 14.67 13.12 10.83
CA ASP A 39 15.91 12.66 10.20
C ASP A 39 16.88 12.01 11.22
N ASN A 40 16.67 12.26 12.52
CA ASN A 40 17.41 11.58 13.56
C ASN A 40 16.84 10.17 13.82
N PRO A 41 17.58 9.09 13.54
CA PRO A 41 17.07 7.73 13.62
C PRO A 41 16.63 7.30 15.03
N THR A 42 17.16 7.94 16.08
CA THR A 42 16.77 7.67 17.47
C THR A 42 15.37 8.19 17.74
N PHE A 43 15.12 9.46 17.41
CA PHE A 43 13.82 10.10 17.56
C PHE A 43 12.76 9.51 16.63
N TYR A 44 13.15 9.10 15.43
CA TYR A 44 12.26 8.40 14.49
C TYR A 44 11.65 7.12 15.09
N LYS A 45 12.43 6.37 15.87
CA LYS A 45 11.99 5.13 16.51
C LYS A 45 11.02 5.36 17.66
N GLU A 46 11.12 6.50 18.34
CA GLU A 46 10.23 6.88 19.45
C GLU A 46 8.81 7.22 18.97
N ILE A 47 8.64 7.61 17.69
CA ILE A 47 7.32 7.94 17.13
C ILE A 47 6.46 6.65 17.04
N PRO A 48 5.29 6.61 17.69
CA PRO A 48 4.43 5.43 17.70
C PRO A 48 3.84 5.13 16.31
N SER A 49 3.85 3.85 15.96
CA SER A 49 3.36 3.31 14.68
C SER A 49 1.91 2.87 14.80
N LEU A 50 1.03 3.40 13.95
CA LEU A 50 -0.36 2.94 13.85
C LEU A 50 -0.48 1.56 13.19
N ASN A 51 0.51 1.15 12.37
CA ASN A 51 0.51 -0.16 11.73
C ASN A 51 0.69 -1.32 12.72
N ASP A 52 1.45 -1.09 13.79
CA ASP A 52 1.89 -2.14 14.71
C ASP A 52 0.91 -2.37 15.86
N ARG A 53 -0.03 -1.44 16.05
CA ARG A 53 -1.00 -1.44 17.15
C ARG A 53 -2.34 -2.05 16.74
N ASP A 54 -2.99 -2.66 17.72
CA ASP A 54 -4.35 -3.17 17.58
C ASP A 54 -5.33 -2.14 18.17
N ASP A 55 -6.57 -2.14 17.66
CA ASP A 55 -7.60 -1.16 18.00
C ASP A 55 -8.05 -1.23 19.49
N GLU A 56 -7.61 -2.25 20.23
CA GLU A 56 -7.89 -2.45 21.66
C GLU A 56 -7.15 -1.48 22.60
N HIS A 57 -6.06 -0.87 22.13
CA HIS A 57 -5.26 0.09 22.91
C HIS A 57 -5.02 1.38 22.11
N PRO A 58 -6.07 2.22 21.94
CA PRO A 58 -5.99 3.43 21.14
C PRO A 58 -4.97 4.41 21.73
N LEU A 59 -4.27 5.11 20.84
CA LEU A 59 -3.39 6.21 21.22
C LEU A 59 -4.22 7.41 21.69
N PRO A 60 -3.70 8.24 22.62
CA PRO A 60 -4.39 9.46 22.99
C PRO A 60 -4.46 10.42 21.78
N SER A 61 -5.60 11.07 21.60
CA SER A 61 -5.75 12.14 20.61
C SER A 61 -4.76 13.28 20.88
N GLY A 62 -4.26 13.88 19.80
CA GLY A 62 -3.29 14.98 19.83
C GLY A 62 -1.82 14.55 19.87
N CYS A 63 -1.51 13.25 19.82
CA CYS A 63 -0.12 12.77 19.76
C CYS A 63 0.41 12.63 18.33
N LEU A 64 1.72 12.70 18.17
CA LEU A 64 2.42 12.46 16.91
C LEU A 64 2.51 10.96 16.64
N VAL A 65 2.16 10.55 15.41
CA VAL A 65 2.16 9.16 14.97
C VAL A 65 2.83 9.00 13.61
N ARG A 66 3.29 7.78 13.33
CA ARG A 66 3.67 7.35 11.99
C ARG A 66 2.69 6.31 11.45
N TYR A 67 2.39 6.40 10.16
CA TYR A 67 1.43 5.53 9.50
C TYR A 67 1.84 5.23 8.06
N ARG A 68 2.19 3.98 7.79
CA ARG A 68 2.45 3.46 6.44
C ARG A 68 1.14 2.97 5.84
N ALA A 69 0.74 3.55 4.72
CA ALA A 69 -0.57 3.30 4.16
C ALA A 69 -0.55 3.27 2.64
N MET A 70 -1.59 2.69 2.06
CA MET A 70 -1.95 2.83 0.67
C MET A 70 -3.14 3.78 0.54
N ILE A 71 -3.11 4.67 -0.44
CA ILE A 71 -4.25 5.55 -0.76
C ILE A 71 -5.36 4.71 -1.38
N GLN A 72 -6.49 4.59 -0.68
CA GLN A 72 -7.66 3.85 -1.15
C GLN A 72 -8.62 4.74 -1.94
N ASP A 73 -8.94 5.93 -1.42
CA ASP A 73 -9.83 6.90 -2.07
C ASP A 73 -9.29 8.32 -1.87
N MET A 74 -9.61 9.19 -2.82
CA MET A 74 -9.28 10.61 -2.78
C MET A 74 -10.59 11.37 -2.64
N ALA A 75 -10.76 12.04 -1.50
CA ALA A 75 -11.90 12.92 -1.28
C ALA A 75 -11.60 14.32 -1.84
N ASP A 76 -12.66 15.10 -2.03
CA ASP A 76 -12.54 16.50 -2.45
C ASP A 76 -11.80 17.33 -1.39
N ASP A 77 -11.22 18.45 -1.83
CA ASP A 77 -10.55 19.38 -0.94
C ASP A 77 -11.51 19.94 0.11
N GLU A 78 -11.06 19.92 1.36
CA GLU A 78 -11.78 20.46 2.50
C GLU A 78 -11.30 21.89 2.76
N ILE A 79 -12.24 22.83 2.85
CA ILE A 79 -11.95 24.22 3.22
C ILE A 79 -11.94 24.33 4.74
N TYR A 80 -10.87 24.90 5.30
CA TYR A 80 -10.73 25.11 6.74
C TYR A 80 -10.27 26.54 7.06
N CYS A 81 -10.56 26.98 8.29
CA CYS A 81 -10.05 28.26 8.80
C CYS A 81 -8.62 28.07 9.33
N THR A 82 -7.69 28.89 8.88
CA THR A 82 -6.26 28.83 9.25
C THR A 82 -6.00 29.24 10.69
N ASN A 83 -6.73 30.24 11.17
CA ASN A 83 -6.48 30.91 12.45
C ASN A 83 -7.79 31.24 13.16
N TYR A 84 -7.81 31.04 14.48
CA TYR A 84 -8.93 31.39 15.33
C TYR A 84 -8.47 32.23 16.52
N LYS A 85 -9.37 33.08 17.01
CA LYS A 85 -9.08 33.97 18.14
C LYS A 85 -9.73 33.44 19.41
N VAL A 86 -9.00 33.57 20.51
CA VAL A 86 -9.40 33.15 21.83
C VAL A 86 -9.23 34.34 22.77
N ARG A 87 -10.28 34.73 23.49
CA ARG A 87 -10.32 35.93 24.35
C ARG A 87 -10.31 35.53 25.82
N SER A 88 -9.47 36.17 26.63
CA SER A 88 -9.50 35.96 28.08
C SER A 88 -10.84 36.43 28.66
N ASN A 89 -11.38 35.65 29.59
CA ASN A 89 -12.60 35.96 30.34
C ASN A 89 -12.35 37.00 31.44
N ASP A 90 -11.10 37.47 31.60
CA ASP A 90 -10.73 38.55 32.51
C ASP A 90 -11.19 39.93 32.01
N TYR A 91 -11.26 40.91 32.91
CA TYR A 91 -11.65 42.30 32.59
C TYR A 91 -10.80 42.97 31.49
N GLN A 92 -9.59 42.46 31.23
CA GLN A 92 -8.70 42.98 30.20
C GLN A 92 -9.01 42.48 28.78
N GLN A 93 -9.86 41.44 28.64
CA GLN A 93 -10.31 40.89 27.35
C GLN A 93 -9.18 40.68 26.32
N THR A 94 -8.03 40.16 26.75
CA THR A 94 -6.88 39.95 25.85
C THR A 94 -7.20 38.87 24.82
N GLU A 95 -7.06 39.20 23.53
CA GLU A 95 -7.23 38.26 22.42
C GLU A 95 -5.89 37.63 22.04
N ILE A 96 -5.87 36.30 21.93
CA ILE A 96 -4.73 35.51 21.43
C ILE A 96 -5.18 34.83 20.15
N GLU A 97 -4.35 34.92 19.10
CA GLU A 97 -4.58 34.23 17.85
C GLU A 97 -3.83 32.89 17.84
N LYS A 98 -4.55 31.81 17.55
CA LYS A 98 -4.02 30.45 17.48
C LYS A 98 -4.19 29.89 16.07
N SER A 99 -3.31 28.96 15.70
CA SER A 99 -3.43 28.23 14.44
C SER A 99 -4.41 27.07 14.59
N ALA A 100 -5.31 26.93 13.62
CA ALA A 100 -6.14 25.76 13.41
C ALA A 100 -5.53 24.80 12.36
N LYS A 101 -4.29 25.04 11.92
CA LYS A 101 -3.55 24.08 11.09
C LYS A 101 -3.20 22.85 11.94
N TYR A 102 -3.37 21.67 11.35
CA TYR A 102 -3.14 20.36 11.97
C TYR A 102 -4.11 19.94 13.10
N THR A 103 -5.26 20.61 13.23
CA THR A 103 -6.31 20.23 14.20
C THR A 103 -7.70 20.59 13.66
N ASP A 104 -8.69 19.77 13.96
CA ASP A 104 -10.11 20.11 13.76
C ASP A 104 -10.77 20.61 15.04
N LEU A 105 -10.05 20.55 16.17
CA LEU A 105 -10.50 21.04 17.45
C LEU A 105 -9.97 22.44 17.73
N PHE A 106 -10.87 23.34 18.11
CA PHE A 106 -10.52 24.63 18.68
C PHE A 106 -10.16 24.48 20.16
N VAL A 107 -8.87 24.39 20.46
CA VAL A 107 -8.38 24.26 21.84
C VAL A 107 -8.46 25.61 22.57
N CYS A 108 -9.40 25.72 23.51
CA CYS A 108 -9.59 26.89 24.36
C CYS A 108 -8.91 26.68 25.73
N PRO A 109 -7.92 27.51 26.13
CA PRO A 109 -7.32 27.43 27.45
C PRO A 109 -8.32 27.74 28.58
N PRO A 110 -8.12 27.23 29.80
CA PRO A 110 -8.93 27.59 30.96
C PRO A 110 -8.94 29.11 31.17
N GLY A 111 -10.13 29.70 31.34
CA GLY A 111 -10.28 31.14 31.50
C GLY A 111 -10.35 31.95 30.21
N TYR A 112 -10.43 31.30 29.04
CA TYR A 112 -10.66 31.98 27.76
C TYR A 112 -11.96 31.49 27.09
N SER A 113 -12.45 32.23 26.10
CA SER A 113 -13.58 31.90 25.22
C SER A 113 -13.22 32.10 23.75
N VAL A 114 -13.70 31.22 22.87
CA VAL A 114 -13.51 31.38 21.41
C VAL A 114 -14.29 32.59 20.94
N VAL A 115 -13.65 33.45 20.15
CA VAL A 115 -14.31 34.63 19.58
C VAL A 115 -15.11 34.19 18.35
N GLU A 116 -16.43 34.11 18.50
CA GLU A 116 -17.37 33.87 17.40
C GLU A 116 -17.49 35.13 16.53
N GLN A 117 -16.59 35.27 15.55
CA GLN A 117 -16.69 36.23 14.46
C GLN A 117 -16.49 35.47 13.15
N GLU A 118 -17.28 35.78 12.13
CA GLU A 118 -17.02 35.26 10.79
C GLU A 118 -15.59 35.64 10.36
N PRO A 119 -14.68 34.68 10.16
CA PRO A 119 -13.32 35.00 9.80
C PRO A 119 -13.31 35.62 8.38
N PRO A 120 -12.46 36.62 8.12
CA PRO A 120 -12.33 37.18 6.78
C PRO A 120 -11.91 36.10 5.79
N ARG A 121 -12.32 36.25 4.52
CA ARG A 121 -12.06 35.26 3.45
C ARG A 121 -10.59 34.86 3.31
N GLU A 122 -9.67 35.78 3.60
CA GLU A 122 -8.22 35.59 3.57
C GLU A 122 -7.70 34.57 4.60
N LYS A 123 -8.52 34.18 5.59
CA LYS A 123 -8.18 33.18 6.60
C LYS A 123 -8.62 31.77 6.25
N PHE A 124 -9.26 31.56 5.11
CA PHE A 124 -9.60 30.21 4.66
C PHE A 124 -8.49 29.66 3.77
N SER A 125 -8.20 28.38 3.96
CA SER A 125 -7.31 27.60 3.10
C SER A 125 -7.96 26.26 2.78
N SER A 126 -7.43 25.55 1.78
CA SER A 126 -7.85 24.19 1.45
C SER A 126 -6.82 23.17 1.93
N ARG A 127 -7.29 21.95 2.21
CA ARG A 127 -6.47 20.78 2.50
C ARG A 127 -7.07 19.56 1.81
N GLN A 128 -6.24 18.68 1.29
CA GLN A 128 -6.72 17.47 0.63
C GLN A 128 -6.94 16.35 1.63
N CYS A 129 -8.04 15.62 1.47
CA CYS A 129 -8.39 14.48 2.31
C CYS A 129 -8.20 13.16 1.55
N PHE A 130 -7.44 12.24 2.14
CA PHE A 130 -7.21 10.90 1.61
C PHE A 130 -7.79 9.86 2.56
N LEU A 131 -8.51 8.88 2.00
CA LEU A 131 -8.83 7.66 2.73
C LEU A 131 -7.64 6.71 2.57
N CYS A 132 -6.96 6.46 3.67
CA CYS A 132 -5.74 5.65 3.71
C CYS A 132 -6.02 4.35 4.47
N ILE A 133 -5.60 3.23 3.91
CA ILE A 133 -5.65 1.93 4.59
C ILE A 133 -4.26 1.40 4.85
N PRO A 134 -4.06 0.55 5.88
CA PRO A 134 -2.81 -0.16 6.04
C PRO A 134 -2.49 -0.89 4.74
N VAL A 135 -1.21 -0.91 4.36
CA VAL A 135 -0.80 -1.49 3.08
C VAL A 135 -1.38 -2.92 2.97
N PRO A 136 -2.22 -3.20 1.95
CA PRO A 136 -2.90 -4.47 1.89
C PRO A 136 -1.91 -5.58 1.51
N ASN A 137 -2.17 -6.79 1.98
CA ASN A 137 -1.39 -8.00 1.64
C ASN A 137 0.11 -7.94 1.98
N GLU A 138 0.48 -7.15 3.00
CA GLU A 138 1.80 -7.24 3.64
C GLU A 138 2.03 -8.62 4.25
N THR A 139 3.16 -9.24 3.92
CA THR A 139 3.55 -10.54 4.48
C THR A 139 3.99 -10.41 5.95
N GLN A 140 3.87 -11.52 6.68
CA GLN A 140 4.09 -11.51 8.13
C GLN A 140 5.52 -11.08 8.52
N TRP A 141 6.53 -11.51 7.75
CA TRP A 141 7.92 -11.15 8.05
C TRP A 141 8.18 -9.66 7.95
N VAL A 142 7.47 -8.94 7.05
CA VAL A 142 7.58 -7.48 6.94
C VAL A 142 7.05 -6.82 8.20
N LYS A 143 5.87 -7.24 8.67
CA LYS A 143 5.27 -6.76 9.92
C LYS A 143 6.19 -7.02 11.11
N ASP A 144 6.72 -8.23 11.23
CA ASP A 144 7.63 -8.62 12.31
C ASP A 144 8.94 -7.83 12.25
N ALA A 145 9.49 -7.62 11.05
CA ALA A 145 10.71 -6.84 10.88
C ALA A 145 10.50 -5.36 11.20
N TYR A 146 9.36 -4.77 10.82
CA TYR A 146 9.04 -3.39 11.24
C TYR A 146 8.89 -3.26 12.76
N ARG A 147 8.21 -4.22 13.39
CA ARG A 147 8.13 -4.30 14.87
C ARG A 147 9.51 -4.42 15.51
N HIS A 148 10.42 -5.20 14.92
CA HIS A 148 11.76 -5.41 15.46
C HIS A 148 12.70 -4.20 15.28
N TYR A 149 12.75 -3.61 14.08
CA TYR A 149 13.68 -2.53 13.78
C TYR A 149 13.19 -1.15 14.24
N PHE A 150 11.87 -0.98 14.29
CA PHE A 150 11.23 0.31 14.51
C PHE A 150 10.22 0.31 15.66
N GLY A 151 9.86 -0.85 16.23
CA GLY A 151 8.93 -0.92 17.36
C GLY A 151 9.65 -0.88 18.71
N GLU A 152 9.24 0.03 19.58
CA GLU A 152 9.37 -0.13 21.03
C GLU A 152 7.97 -0.09 21.67
N GLU A 153 7.82 -0.78 22.81
CA GLU A 153 6.67 -0.61 23.69
C GLU A 153 6.66 0.83 24.21
N PHE A 154 5.82 1.67 23.64
CA PHE A 154 5.55 2.99 24.20
C PHE A 154 4.91 2.81 25.58
N THR A 155 5.74 2.75 26.61
CA THR A 155 5.32 2.78 28.01
C THR A 155 5.14 4.23 28.39
N MET A 156 3.90 4.70 28.28
CA MET A 156 3.49 5.92 28.97
C MET A 156 3.83 5.70 30.45
N HIS A 157 4.88 6.36 30.93
CA HIS A 157 5.17 6.36 32.35
C HIS A 157 3.95 6.98 33.02
N LYS A 158 3.10 6.13 33.62
CA LYS A 158 2.04 6.52 34.56
C LYS A 158 2.72 7.28 35.70
N ARG A 159 2.96 8.58 35.51
CA ARG A 159 2.95 9.51 36.63
C ARG A 159 1.49 9.60 37.02
N SER A 160 1.18 8.96 38.13
CA SER A 160 -0.08 9.06 38.84
C SER A 160 -0.49 10.54 38.93
N ILE A 161 -1.41 10.93 38.05
CA ILE A 161 -2.32 12.04 38.27
C ILE A 161 -3.67 11.38 38.48
N ASP A 162 -3.95 11.08 39.74
CA ASP A 162 -5.33 11.07 40.23
C ASP A 162 -5.90 12.45 39.91
N ASN A 163 -6.76 12.53 38.89
CA ASN A 163 -7.76 13.58 38.64
C ASN A 163 -8.47 13.23 37.32
N HIS A 164 -9.36 12.25 37.38
CA HIS A 164 -10.17 11.79 36.23
C HIS A 164 -11.52 12.51 36.09
N ASP A 165 -11.70 13.68 36.72
CA ASP A 165 -13.02 14.31 36.82
C ASP A 165 -13.19 15.68 36.12
N ASN A 166 -12.25 16.18 35.31
CA ASN A 166 -12.35 17.58 34.81
C ASN A 166 -12.15 17.82 33.30
N ILE A 167 -12.16 16.80 32.44
CA ILE A 167 -12.05 17.02 30.98
C ILE A 167 -13.43 17.00 30.28
N GLN A 168 -14.48 16.51 30.93
CA GLN A 168 -15.84 16.48 30.37
C GLN A 168 -16.55 17.84 30.35
N GLU A 169 -16.00 18.88 31.01
CA GLU A 169 -16.67 20.18 31.21
C GLU A 169 -16.20 21.33 30.28
N LEU A 170 -15.30 21.06 29.32
CA LEU A 170 -14.64 22.08 28.49
C LEU A 170 -15.27 22.36 27.12
N LEU A 171 -16.46 21.83 26.85
CA LEU A 171 -17.23 22.11 25.63
C LEU A 171 -18.51 22.85 26.03
N SER A 172 -18.57 24.15 25.80
CA SER A 172 -19.79 24.94 26.06
C SER A 172 -20.82 24.76 24.93
N PRO A 173 -22.06 24.33 25.20
CA PRO A 173 -23.19 24.48 24.30
C PRO A 173 -23.99 25.73 24.66
N MET A 174 -24.49 26.45 23.66
CA MET A 174 -25.37 27.60 23.85
C MET A 174 -26.79 27.13 24.24
N LYS A 175 -27.29 27.60 25.40
CA LYS A 175 -28.59 27.22 26.03
C LYS A 175 -29.85 27.76 25.33
N ARG A 176 -31.00 27.07 25.50
CA ARG A 176 -32.21 27.58 26.24
C ARG A 176 -33.37 26.56 26.48
N LEU A 177 -33.70 26.39 27.78
CA LEU A 177 -35.03 26.30 28.48
C LEU A 177 -36.19 25.49 27.82
N LYS A 178 -36.96 24.58 28.46
CA LYS A 178 -37.48 24.47 29.85
C LYS A 178 -38.36 23.19 30.03
N THR A 179 -38.38 22.67 31.27
CA THR A 179 -39.47 22.01 32.04
C THR A 179 -39.98 20.57 31.78
N THR A 180 -39.73 19.75 32.83
CA THR A 180 -40.64 18.82 33.57
C THR A 180 -40.98 17.42 33.02
N ALA A 181 -40.51 16.43 33.81
CA ALA A 181 -41.25 15.32 34.44
C ALA A 181 -41.08 13.88 33.90
N GLU A 182 -40.69 13.01 34.84
CA GLU A 182 -41.12 11.62 35.07
C GLU A 182 -40.42 10.44 34.36
N THR A 183 -39.48 9.84 35.12
CA THR A 183 -39.31 8.40 35.43
C THR A 183 -40.14 7.35 34.66
N ASN A 184 -39.46 6.34 34.10
CA ASN A 184 -39.60 4.92 34.51
C ASN A 184 -38.68 3.94 33.75
N ASN A 185 -37.79 3.30 34.50
CA ASN A 185 -37.48 1.87 34.62
C ASN A 185 -37.88 0.82 33.54
N ASP A 186 -36.86 -0.02 33.28
CA ASP A 186 -36.84 -1.49 33.28
C ASP A 186 -36.93 -2.31 31.96
N ASN A 187 -35.77 -2.94 31.68
CA ASN A 187 -35.52 -4.36 31.37
C ASN A 187 -36.17 -5.00 30.13
N SER A 188 -35.34 -5.57 29.23
CA SER A 188 -35.13 -7.04 29.16
C SER A 188 -34.29 -7.51 27.96
N ASP A 189 -33.47 -8.53 28.26
CA ASP A 189 -33.18 -9.74 27.49
C ASP A 189 -32.16 -9.76 26.33
N THR A 190 -30.97 -10.19 26.77
CA THR A 190 -29.96 -11.00 26.10
C THR A 190 -30.52 -12.17 25.27
N THR A 191 -30.09 -12.30 24.00
CA THR A 191 -29.85 -13.62 23.38
C THR A 191 -28.63 -13.57 22.46
N ALA A 192 -27.61 -14.34 22.84
CA ALA A 192 -26.35 -14.52 22.12
C ALA A 192 -26.56 -15.30 20.80
N LYS A 193 -25.96 -14.83 19.71
CA LYS A 193 -25.74 -15.59 18.47
C LYS A 193 -24.27 -15.56 18.10
N ALA A 194 -23.74 -16.75 17.87
CA ALA A 194 -22.34 -17.05 17.55
C ALA A 194 -21.88 -16.34 16.27
N GLU A 195 -20.76 -15.60 16.38
CA GLU A 195 -20.13 -14.91 15.26
C GLU A 195 -19.12 -15.81 14.54
N SER A 196 -19.27 -15.88 13.22
CA SER A 196 -18.24 -16.33 12.29
C SER A 196 -17.07 -15.35 12.34
N VAL A 197 -15.87 -15.84 12.63
CA VAL A 197 -14.63 -15.05 12.62
C VAL A 197 -14.34 -14.61 11.17
N LYS A 198 -14.77 -13.39 10.82
CA LYS A 198 -14.20 -12.64 9.70
C LYS A 198 -12.87 -12.04 10.17
N PRO A 199 -11.79 -12.09 9.38
CA PRO A 199 -10.57 -11.37 9.72
C PRO A 199 -10.91 -9.87 9.76
N ILE A 200 -10.74 -9.26 10.93
CA ILE A 200 -10.99 -7.83 11.16
C ILE A 200 -9.95 -7.06 10.33
N ALA A 201 -10.38 -6.50 9.19
CA ALA A 201 -9.58 -5.53 8.48
C ALA A 201 -9.39 -4.32 9.40
N LYS A 202 -8.14 -3.93 9.68
CA LYS A 202 -7.84 -2.72 10.45
C LYS A 202 -8.56 -1.54 9.82
N SER A 203 -9.21 -0.72 10.65
CA SER A 203 -9.92 0.49 10.23
C SER A 203 -9.01 1.43 9.42
N GLY A 204 -9.52 1.97 8.31
CA GLY A 204 -8.83 3.00 7.55
C GLY A 204 -8.79 4.33 8.31
N TYR A 205 -7.84 5.19 7.95
CA TYR A 205 -7.66 6.52 8.55
C TYR A 205 -7.86 7.59 7.48
N ILE A 206 -8.53 8.68 7.84
CA ILE A 206 -8.56 9.88 6.99
C ILE A 206 -7.26 10.65 7.24
N VAL A 207 -6.46 10.84 6.20
CA VAL A 207 -5.24 11.64 6.26
C VAL A 207 -5.49 12.97 5.58
N LYS A 208 -5.30 14.06 6.33
CA LYS A 208 -5.48 15.43 5.83
C LYS A 208 -4.10 16.05 5.55
N VAL A 209 -3.85 16.41 4.30
CA VAL A 209 -2.58 16.96 3.83
C VAL A 209 -2.77 18.43 3.47
N TYR A 210 -1.88 19.28 3.99
CA TYR A 210 -1.97 20.74 3.86
C TYR A 210 -1.07 21.32 2.76
N ASP A 211 -0.15 20.52 2.23
CA ASP A 211 0.84 20.91 1.22
C ASP A 211 0.42 20.47 -0.18
N THR A 212 1.25 20.76 -1.19
CA THR A 212 1.06 20.22 -2.55
C THR A 212 1.05 18.68 -2.56
N THR A 213 0.06 18.12 -3.23
CA THR A 213 -0.30 16.69 -3.23
C THR A 213 -0.24 16.04 -4.61
N GLU A 214 0.32 16.72 -5.61
CA GLU A 214 0.35 16.26 -7.02
C GLU A 214 0.99 14.88 -7.20
N GLU A 215 1.85 14.45 -6.27
CA GLU A 215 2.53 13.15 -6.31
C GLU A 215 1.74 11.98 -5.70
N ILE A 216 0.65 12.27 -4.97
CA ILE A 216 -0.16 11.30 -4.24
C ILE A 216 -1.36 10.88 -5.10
N LEU A 217 -1.26 9.67 -5.66
CA LEU A 217 -2.31 9.07 -6.48
C LEU A 217 -2.87 7.81 -5.81
N LEU A 218 -4.02 7.33 -6.29
CA LEU A 218 -4.60 6.05 -5.86
C LEU A 218 -3.58 4.91 -5.94
N ASN A 219 -3.67 3.97 -5.00
CA ASN A 219 -2.81 2.79 -4.87
C ASN A 219 -1.32 3.09 -4.56
N THR A 220 -0.96 4.37 -4.41
CA THR A 220 0.39 4.75 -4.00
C THR A 220 0.60 4.41 -2.52
N MET A 221 1.76 3.85 -2.19
CA MET A 221 2.17 3.65 -0.81
C MET A 221 2.88 4.90 -0.28
N VAL A 222 2.46 5.37 0.89
CA VAL A 222 2.98 6.59 1.52
C VAL A 222 3.16 6.33 3.02
N GLU A 223 4.26 6.83 3.57
CA GLU A 223 4.48 6.94 5.01
C GLU A 223 4.12 8.35 5.46
N PHE A 224 3.13 8.45 6.32
CA PHE A 224 2.65 9.70 6.90
C PHE A 224 3.18 9.86 8.32
N ILE A 225 3.63 11.06 8.64
CA ILE A 225 3.94 11.52 9.99
C ILE A 225 3.01 12.69 10.30
N GLY A 226 2.21 12.56 11.34
CA GLY A 226 1.14 13.51 11.62
C GLY A 226 0.55 13.38 13.00
N ILE A 227 -0.37 14.28 13.31
CA ILE A 227 -1.06 14.31 14.59
C ILE A 227 -2.32 13.46 14.50
N TYR A 228 -2.43 12.47 15.37
CA TYR A 228 -3.57 11.55 15.44
C TYR A 228 -4.71 12.14 16.26
N TYR A 229 -5.93 12.01 15.77
CA TYR A 229 -7.15 12.37 16.48
C TYR A 229 -8.21 11.28 16.33
N ASP A 230 -8.77 10.89 17.46
CA ASP A 230 -9.90 9.98 17.57
C ASP A 230 -11.15 10.79 17.88
N HIS A 231 -11.88 11.20 16.83
CA HIS A 231 -13.11 11.99 16.94
C HIS A 231 -14.21 11.41 16.06
N GLY A 232 -15.45 11.43 16.55
CA GLY A 232 -16.62 11.30 15.68
C GLY A 232 -16.75 12.57 14.83
N VAL A 233 -16.81 12.43 13.51
CA VAL A 233 -17.00 13.59 12.62
C VAL A 233 -18.48 13.98 12.63
N VAL A 234 -18.78 15.21 13.05
CA VAL A 234 -20.04 15.87 12.70
C VAL A 234 -19.81 16.57 11.36
N LYS A 235 -20.40 16.06 10.27
CA LYS A 235 -20.43 16.80 8.99
C LYS A 235 -21.19 18.10 9.22
N ALA A 236 -20.68 19.23 8.73
CA ALA A 236 -21.34 20.54 8.84
C ALA A 236 -22.76 20.55 8.22
N ASP A 237 -23.02 19.69 7.23
CA ASP A 237 -24.33 19.53 6.58
C ASP A 237 -25.33 18.68 7.38
N ASN A 238 -24.85 17.91 8.37
CA ASN A 238 -25.64 17.09 9.29
C ASN A 238 -25.56 17.68 10.69
N ILE A 239 -25.74 18.99 10.84
CA ILE A 239 -26.14 19.57 12.13
C ILE A 239 -27.66 19.35 12.18
N PRO A 240 -28.17 18.31 12.88
CA PRO A 240 -29.60 18.25 13.08
C PRO A 240 -29.93 19.45 13.97
N THR A 241 -30.92 20.23 13.58
CA THR A 241 -31.48 21.32 14.40
C THR A 241 -32.12 20.85 15.71
N ASN A 242 -31.94 19.58 16.09
CA ASN A 242 -32.52 18.94 17.26
C ASN A 242 -31.39 18.32 18.10
N ASP A 243 -31.35 18.70 19.38
CA ASP A 243 -30.39 18.32 20.43
C ASP A 243 -30.44 16.83 20.86
N GLU A 244 -30.83 15.91 19.97
CA GLU A 244 -30.90 14.47 20.27
C GLU A 244 -30.20 13.68 19.16
N MET A 245 -28.88 13.62 19.22
CA MET A 245 -28.12 12.51 18.65
C MET A 245 -27.41 11.80 19.78
N ASP A 246 -27.78 10.54 20.02
CA ASP A 246 -26.98 9.60 20.77
C ASP A 246 -25.58 9.57 20.15
N GLN A 247 -24.58 10.09 20.87
CA GLN A 247 -23.17 10.03 20.47
C GLN A 247 -22.66 8.58 20.28
N GLU A 248 -23.46 7.59 20.68
CA GLU A 248 -23.14 6.16 20.65
C GLU A 248 -23.32 5.48 19.28
N GLN A 249 -23.95 6.12 18.29
CA GLN A 249 -24.23 5.48 16.98
C GLN A 249 -23.33 5.90 15.81
N MET A 250 -22.41 6.87 15.99
CA MET A 250 -21.53 7.31 14.90
C MET A 250 -20.17 6.62 15.00
N PRO A 251 -19.74 5.83 13.99
CA PRO A 251 -18.43 5.20 14.03
C PRO A 251 -17.35 6.29 14.10
N PRO A 252 -16.42 6.24 15.08
CA PRO A 252 -15.36 7.23 15.21
C PRO A 252 -14.46 7.14 13.96
N ILE A 253 -14.36 8.24 13.21
CA ILE A 253 -13.48 8.29 12.04
C ILE A 253 -12.12 8.81 12.50
N LYS A 254 -11.17 7.89 12.60
CA LYS A 254 -9.79 8.17 12.97
C LYS A 254 -9.13 9.08 11.92
N THR A 255 -8.65 10.24 12.37
CA THR A 255 -8.09 11.26 11.48
C THR A 255 -6.62 11.53 11.82
N ILE A 256 -5.80 11.71 10.79
CA ILE A 256 -4.39 12.08 10.91
C ILE A 256 -4.18 13.39 10.16
N HIS A 257 -3.76 14.43 10.86
CA HIS A 257 -3.29 15.65 10.21
C HIS A 257 -1.81 15.51 9.87
N CYS A 258 -1.52 15.34 8.58
CA CYS A 258 -0.18 15.10 8.08
C CYS A 258 0.67 16.37 8.20
N ILE A 259 1.80 16.26 8.89
CA ILE A 259 2.85 17.28 8.94
C ILE A 259 3.88 17.03 7.84
N GLN A 260 4.25 15.76 7.67
CA GLN A 260 5.21 15.31 6.68
C GLN A 260 4.78 13.96 6.10
N TYR A 261 5.08 13.74 4.83
CA TYR A 261 4.88 12.45 4.21
C TYR A 261 6.07 12.07 3.33
N LYS A 262 6.22 10.77 3.08
CA LYS A 262 7.23 10.21 2.17
C LYS A 262 6.58 9.15 1.30
N LYS A 263 6.65 9.34 -0.02
CA LYS A 263 6.23 8.32 -0.99
C LYS A 263 7.18 7.12 -0.92
N LEU A 264 6.63 5.92 -0.79
CA LEU A 264 7.38 4.67 -0.65
C LEU A 264 7.44 3.94 -1.99
N ALA A 265 8.65 3.67 -2.49
CA ALA A 265 8.85 2.82 -3.67
C ALA A 265 8.72 1.31 -3.35
N HIS A 266 9.01 0.93 -2.11
CA HIS A 266 8.91 -0.43 -1.58
C HIS A 266 8.62 -0.40 -0.08
N ILE A 267 8.25 -1.56 0.47
CA ILE A 267 8.01 -1.71 1.91
C ILE A 267 9.01 -2.64 2.61
N ASN A 268 10.02 -3.16 1.91
CA ASN A 268 11.03 -4.02 2.53
C ASN A 268 11.86 -3.25 3.59
N PRO A 269 11.74 -3.57 4.89
CA PRO A 269 12.40 -2.83 5.95
C PRO A 269 13.92 -3.04 5.96
N LEU A 270 14.42 -4.14 5.40
CA LEU A 270 15.85 -4.48 5.38
C LEU A 270 16.65 -3.50 4.51
N LEU A 271 16.05 -2.98 3.45
CA LEU A 271 16.69 -1.99 2.57
C LEU A 271 16.69 -0.58 3.16
N HIS A 272 15.75 -0.26 4.06
CA HIS A 272 15.79 1.02 4.78
C HIS A 272 17.01 1.09 5.70
N HIS A 273 17.42 -0.05 6.27
CA HIS A 273 18.59 -0.14 7.13
C HIS A 273 19.90 -0.31 6.34
N GLN A 274 19.89 -1.13 5.28
CA GLN A 274 21.05 -1.45 4.45
C GLN A 274 20.72 -1.34 2.96
N PRO A 275 20.79 -0.13 2.37
CA PRO A 275 20.30 0.14 1.02
C PRO A 275 21.20 -0.46 -0.07
N ALA A 276 22.50 -0.59 0.17
CA ALA A 276 23.45 -1.11 -0.81
C ALA A 276 23.60 -2.64 -0.69
N ILE A 277 23.68 -3.32 -1.84
CA ILE A 277 24.00 -4.75 -1.94
C ILE A 277 25.24 -4.90 -2.85
N GLU A 278 26.22 -5.64 -2.38
CA GLU A 278 27.43 -5.97 -3.15
C GLU A 278 27.12 -6.99 -4.25
N LEU A 279 27.85 -6.95 -5.37
CA LEU A 279 27.66 -7.86 -6.51
C LEU A 279 27.82 -9.33 -6.13
N ASP A 280 28.77 -9.66 -5.24
CA ASP A 280 28.97 -11.03 -4.76
C ASP A 280 27.75 -11.55 -3.99
N GLN A 281 27.12 -10.67 -3.18
CA GLN A 281 25.90 -11.01 -2.45
C GLN A 281 24.71 -11.21 -3.39
N ILE A 282 24.65 -10.47 -4.50
CA ILE A 282 23.63 -10.64 -5.55
C ILE A 282 23.76 -12.04 -6.18
N ALA A 283 24.98 -12.43 -6.59
CA ALA A 283 25.24 -13.73 -7.19
C ALA A 283 24.89 -14.89 -6.24
N ILE A 284 25.27 -14.78 -4.96
CA ILE A 284 24.94 -15.79 -3.93
C ILE A 284 23.43 -15.85 -3.68
N SER A 285 22.75 -14.70 -3.56
CA SER A 285 21.31 -14.64 -3.31
C SER A 285 20.51 -15.25 -4.46
N ARG A 286 20.92 -14.99 -5.69
CA ARG A 286 20.36 -15.63 -6.90
C ARG A 286 20.47 -17.15 -6.82
N GLN A 287 21.64 -17.69 -6.47
CA GLN A 287 21.83 -19.14 -6.29
C GLN A 287 20.93 -19.72 -5.20
N TYR A 288 20.79 -19.03 -4.06
CA TYR A 288 19.91 -19.50 -2.98
C TYR A 288 18.44 -19.57 -3.43
N ILE A 289 17.93 -18.56 -4.14
CA ILE A 289 16.55 -18.57 -4.66
C ILE A 289 16.36 -19.70 -5.67
N LEU A 290 17.30 -19.87 -6.60
CA LEU A 290 17.21 -20.95 -7.57
C LEU A 290 17.21 -22.32 -6.89
N SER A 291 18.04 -22.53 -5.86
CA SER A 291 18.04 -23.79 -5.09
C SER A 291 16.73 -24.03 -4.32
N LEU A 292 16.04 -22.97 -3.87
CA LEU A 292 14.71 -23.07 -3.28
C LEU A 292 13.69 -23.50 -4.33
N PHE A 293 13.73 -22.93 -5.53
CA PHE A 293 12.84 -23.34 -6.61
C PHE A 293 13.13 -24.76 -7.10
N GLU A 294 14.40 -25.16 -7.21
CA GLU A 294 14.80 -26.52 -7.57
C GLU A 294 14.31 -27.55 -6.55
N SER A 295 14.12 -27.18 -5.28
CA SER A 295 13.52 -28.08 -4.28
C SER A 295 12.03 -28.36 -4.54
N ILE A 296 11.30 -27.40 -5.13
CA ILE A 296 9.89 -27.53 -5.52
C ILE A 296 9.77 -28.18 -6.90
N PHE A 297 10.66 -27.81 -7.82
CA PHE A 297 10.68 -28.20 -9.23
C PHE A 297 12.00 -28.91 -9.57
N PRO A 298 12.22 -30.14 -9.06
CA PRO A 298 13.45 -30.88 -9.29
C PRO A 298 13.71 -31.10 -10.78
N ASN A 299 14.97 -30.94 -11.19
CA ASN A 299 15.46 -31.08 -12.57
C ASN A 299 14.88 -30.10 -13.60
N ASP A 300 14.05 -29.12 -13.21
CA ASP A 300 13.50 -28.13 -14.12
C ASP A 300 14.10 -26.73 -13.90
N LYS A 301 15.37 -26.60 -14.31
CA LYS A 301 16.10 -25.32 -14.24
C LYS A 301 15.43 -24.21 -15.05
N LEU A 302 14.82 -24.57 -16.18
CA LEU A 302 14.12 -23.64 -17.06
C LEU A 302 12.98 -22.94 -16.31
N LEU A 303 12.12 -23.72 -15.64
CA LEU A 303 11.01 -23.19 -14.86
C LEU A 303 11.49 -22.30 -13.71
N CYS A 304 12.54 -22.73 -12.99
CA CYS A 304 13.12 -21.97 -11.89
C CYS A 304 13.64 -20.60 -12.35
N GLU A 305 14.29 -20.54 -13.51
CA GLU A 305 14.75 -19.28 -14.11
C GLU A 305 13.58 -18.36 -14.47
N TYR A 306 12.57 -18.85 -15.20
CA TYR A 306 11.39 -18.03 -15.52
C TYR A 306 10.67 -17.52 -14.28
N LEU A 307 10.57 -18.33 -13.23
CA LEU A 307 9.95 -17.92 -11.97
C LEU A 307 10.75 -16.79 -11.31
N LEU A 308 12.08 -16.88 -11.29
CA LEU A 308 12.93 -15.81 -10.77
C LEU A 308 12.79 -14.53 -11.61
N LEU A 309 12.86 -14.63 -12.94
CA LEU A 309 12.68 -13.48 -13.84
C LEU A 309 11.30 -12.83 -13.65
N HIS A 310 10.26 -13.64 -13.43
CA HIS A 310 8.91 -13.16 -13.11
C HIS A 310 8.90 -12.33 -11.82
N LEU A 311 9.52 -12.83 -10.73
CA LEU A 311 9.50 -12.15 -9.44
C LEU A 311 10.21 -10.78 -9.45
N ILE A 312 11.24 -10.62 -10.29
CA ILE A 312 11.98 -9.35 -10.43
C ILE A 312 11.41 -8.43 -11.51
N SER A 313 10.48 -8.90 -12.33
CA SER A 313 9.92 -8.12 -13.44
C SER A 313 9.24 -6.83 -13.00
N ARG A 314 9.26 -5.79 -13.82
CA ARG A 314 8.65 -4.51 -13.46
C ARG A 314 8.30 -3.71 -14.70
N THR A 315 7.15 -3.05 -14.69
CA THR A 315 6.76 -2.16 -15.79
C THR A 315 7.67 -0.93 -15.81
N TYR A 316 8.31 -0.65 -16.94
CA TYR A 316 9.22 0.49 -17.09
C TYR A 316 8.82 1.45 -18.22
N VAL A 317 8.17 0.95 -19.27
CA VAL A 317 7.63 1.76 -20.37
C VAL A 317 6.15 1.47 -20.52
N ARG A 318 5.35 2.54 -20.57
CA ARG A 318 3.92 2.49 -20.82
C ARG A 318 3.60 3.16 -22.15
N GLN A 319 2.82 2.46 -22.96
CA GLN A 319 2.16 3.00 -24.14
C GLN A 319 0.64 2.85 -23.96
N PRO A 320 -0.19 3.67 -24.62
CA PRO A 320 -1.63 3.68 -24.40
C PRO A 320 -2.33 2.31 -24.52
N SER A 321 -1.76 1.37 -25.29
CA SER A 321 -2.33 0.04 -25.51
C SER A 321 -1.59 -1.10 -24.82
N SER A 322 -0.37 -0.87 -24.30
CA SER A 322 0.54 -1.92 -23.83
C SER A 322 1.51 -1.40 -22.76
N ALA A 323 1.77 -2.23 -21.76
CA ALA A 323 2.81 -2.01 -20.76
C ALA A 323 3.97 -2.98 -20.96
N TYR A 324 5.20 -2.48 -20.98
CA TYR A 324 6.42 -3.24 -21.23
C TYR A 324 7.26 -3.38 -19.95
N GLY A 325 7.90 -4.55 -19.79
CA GLY A 325 8.81 -4.86 -18.69
C GLY A 325 8.28 -5.78 -17.60
N LYS A 326 6.97 -5.89 -17.51
CA LYS A 326 6.33 -6.98 -16.78
C LYS A 326 6.65 -8.32 -17.46
N LEU A 327 6.54 -9.39 -16.69
CA LEU A 327 6.58 -10.75 -17.20
C LEU A 327 5.50 -11.56 -16.50
N SER A 328 4.31 -11.67 -17.07
CA SER A 328 3.27 -12.56 -16.53
C SER A 328 3.58 -14.01 -16.88
N LEU A 329 3.57 -14.88 -15.87
CA LEU A 329 3.97 -16.28 -16.00
C LEU A 329 2.79 -17.20 -15.71
N ASN A 330 2.54 -18.15 -16.59
CA ASN A 330 1.65 -19.27 -16.35
C ASN A 330 2.43 -20.57 -16.20
N ILE A 331 2.23 -21.27 -15.08
CA ILE A 331 2.77 -22.60 -14.81
C ILE A 331 1.62 -23.60 -14.79
N SER A 332 1.82 -24.75 -15.42
CA SER A 332 0.82 -25.83 -15.39
C SER A 332 1.43 -27.18 -15.07
N HIS A 333 0.55 -28.15 -14.78
CA HIS A 333 0.90 -29.53 -14.44
C HIS A 333 1.72 -29.67 -13.15
N ILE A 334 1.46 -28.81 -12.16
CA ILE A 334 2.04 -28.93 -10.82
C ILE A 334 1.09 -29.68 -9.88
N SER A 335 1.63 -30.40 -8.90
CA SER A 335 0.83 -31.06 -7.87
C SER A 335 0.30 -30.04 -6.85
N THR A 336 -0.74 -30.42 -6.09
CA THR A 336 -1.26 -29.59 -4.99
C THR A 336 -0.19 -29.33 -3.92
N GLU A 337 0.70 -30.29 -3.67
CA GLU A 337 1.80 -30.13 -2.70
C GLU A 337 2.83 -29.11 -3.17
N GLN A 338 3.18 -29.12 -4.47
CA GLN A 338 4.05 -28.12 -5.07
C GLN A 338 3.42 -26.73 -5.02
N PHE A 339 2.13 -26.62 -5.33
CA PHE A 339 1.39 -25.36 -5.25
C PHE A 339 1.43 -24.76 -3.83
N ASN A 340 1.08 -25.55 -2.82
CA ASN A 340 1.08 -25.09 -1.43
C ASN A 340 2.49 -24.71 -0.96
N SER A 341 3.50 -25.50 -1.35
CA SER A 341 4.90 -25.22 -1.01
C SER A 341 5.41 -23.95 -1.68
N LEU A 342 5.00 -23.69 -2.92
CA LEU A 342 5.30 -22.46 -3.64
C LEU A 342 4.63 -21.26 -2.98
N GLU A 343 3.33 -21.34 -2.67
CA GLU A 343 2.60 -20.25 -2.01
C GLU A 343 3.24 -19.90 -0.65
N GLN A 344 3.58 -20.91 0.16
CA GLN A 344 4.29 -20.72 1.43
C GLN A 344 5.68 -20.08 1.24
N LEU A 345 6.44 -20.53 0.23
CA LEU A 345 7.74 -19.95 -0.09
C LEU A 345 7.61 -18.47 -0.48
N LEU A 346 6.66 -18.15 -1.37
CA LEU A 346 6.39 -16.78 -1.82
C LEU A 346 6.00 -15.87 -0.65
N GLN A 347 5.14 -16.33 0.27
CA GLN A 347 4.80 -15.59 1.50
C GLN A 347 6.01 -15.34 2.41
N THR A 348 7.01 -16.23 2.37
CA THR A 348 8.21 -16.13 3.19
C THR A 348 9.23 -15.13 2.62
N ILE A 349 9.35 -15.05 1.29
CA ILE A 349 10.40 -14.24 0.62
C ILE A 349 9.91 -12.90 0.09
N LEU A 350 8.62 -12.75 -0.23
CA LEU A 350 8.06 -11.53 -0.81
C LEU A 350 7.56 -10.57 0.26
N SER A 351 7.62 -9.26 -0.02
CA SER A 351 7.08 -8.25 0.90
C SER A 351 5.56 -8.08 0.78
N LEU A 352 5.04 -8.23 -0.44
CA LEU A 352 3.62 -8.09 -0.78
C LEU A 352 3.19 -9.34 -1.54
N HIS A 353 2.20 -10.06 -1.02
CA HIS A 353 1.71 -11.29 -1.65
C HIS A 353 0.20 -11.42 -1.48
N SER A 354 -0.51 -11.51 -2.60
CA SER A 354 -1.94 -11.77 -2.65
C SER A 354 -2.23 -13.03 -3.47
N SER A 355 -3.28 -13.75 -3.11
CA SER A 355 -3.68 -15.00 -3.77
C SER A 355 -5.18 -14.96 -4.05
N ILE A 356 -5.57 -15.21 -5.30
CA ILE A 356 -6.97 -15.26 -5.74
C ILE A 356 -7.18 -16.56 -6.50
N SER A 357 -8.13 -17.37 -6.02
CA SER A 357 -8.56 -18.58 -6.72
C SER A 357 -9.73 -18.25 -7.65
N ILE A 358 -9.57 -18.55 -8.93
CA ILE A 358 -10.51 -18.30 -10.01
C ILE A 358 -11.34 -19.56 -10.23
N THR A 359 -12.55 -19.56 -9.66
CA THR A 359 -13.60 -20.54 -9.96
C THR A 359 -14.80 -19.83 -10.56
N ILE A 360 -15.68 -20.54 -11.27
CA ILE A 360 -16.89 -19.96 -11.87
C ILE A 360 -17.75 -19.25 -10.82
N ASN A 361 -17.93 -19.89 -9.66
CA ASN A 361 -18.70 -19.31 -8.56
C ASN A 361 -18.06 -18.01 -8.06
N LYS A 362 -16.73 -17.99 -7.85
CA LYS A 362 -16.04 -16.79 -7.39
C LYS A 362 -16.09 -15.68 -8.45
N LEU A 363 -15.84 -16.00 -9.71
CA LEU A 363 -15.94 -15.03 -10.80
C LEU A 363 -17.34 -14.41 -10.90
N ASN A 364 -18.40 -15.17 -10.67
CA ASN A 364 -19.78 -14.67 -10.78
C ASN A 364 -20.28 -13.93 -9.52
N THR A 365 -19.62 -14.07 -8.37
CA THR A 365 -20.06 -13.50 -7.07
C THR A 365 -19.14 -12.42 -6.52
N MET A 366 -17.86 -12.44 -6.87
CA MET A 366 -16.83 -11.56 -6.30
C MET A 366 -16.70 -10.29 -7.13
N GLN A 367 -16.90 -9.12 -6.52
CA GLN A 367 -16.63 -7.84 -7.16
C GLN A 367 -15.11 -7.60 -7.20
N LEU A 368 -14.49 -7.71 -8.38
CA LEU A 368 -13.06 -7.42 -8.55
C LEU A 368 -12.80 -5.97 -8.93
N MET A 369 -13.72 -5.35 -9.67
CA MET A 369 -13.62 -3.96 -10.09
C MET A 369 -13.96 -3.03 -8.93
N PRO A 370 -13.02 -2.16 -8.48
CA PRO A 370 -13.32 -1.13 -7.48
C PRO A 370 -14.49 -0.27 -7.94
N ASN A 371 -15.47 -0.08 -7.06
CA ASN A 371 -16.62 0.75 -7.35
C ASN A 371 -16.99 1.66 -6.18
N LYS A 372 -17.56 2.81 -6.53
CA LYS A 372 -18.16 3.75 -5.58
C LYS A 372 -19.68 3.57 -5.70
N ASN A 373 -20.31 2.93 -4.71
CA ASN A 373 -21.75 2.64 -4.74
C ASN A 373 -22.51 3.62 -3.85
N VAL A 374 -23.30 4.54 -4.41
CA VAL A 374 -24.26 5.38 -3.66
C VAL A 374 -25.67 4.74 -3.59
N THR A 375 -25.89 3.59 -4.22
CA THR A 375 -27.25 3.02 -4.41
C THR A 375 -27.84 2.27 -3.21
N LYS A 376 -27.28 2.40 -2.00
CA LYS A 376 -28.00 2.03 -0.77
C LYS A 376 -28.34 3.33 -0.06
N GLU A 377 -29.63 3.63 0.02
CA GLU A 377 -30.19 4.80 0.70
C GLU A 377 -29.96 4.79 2.22
N ASP A 378 -29.27 3.77 2.75
CA ASP A 378 -28.85 3.66 4.13
C ASP A 378 -27.31 3.73 4.19
N ASP A 379 -26.83 4.77 4.88
CA ASP A 379 -25.45 5.05 5.29
C ASP A 379 -24.45 5.52 4.22
N ASN A 380 -24.13 6.82 4.24
CA ASN A 380 -22.81 7.49 4.09
C ASN A 380 -21.65 6.88 3.23
N GLU A 381 -21.84 5.91 2.36
CA GLU A 381 -20.78 5.20 1.61
C GLU A 381 -20.44 5.90 0.28
N ASN A 382 -20.21 7.21 0.31
CA ASN A 382 -19.54 7.89 -0.80
C ASN A 382 -18.02 7.64 -0.76
N GLN A 383 -17.62 6.38 -0.53
CA GLN A 383 -16.24 5.93 -0.45
C GLN A 383 -16.02 4.82 -1.46
N LEU A 384 -14.84 4.79 -2.07
CA LEU A 384 -14.47 3.71 -2.97
C LEU A 384 -14.34 2.39 -2.19
N MET A 385 -15.13 1.39 -2.58
CA MET A 385 -15.09 0.07 -1.97
C MET A 385 -13.77 -0.64 -2.27
N GLN A 386 -13.14 -1.17 -1.23
CA GLN A 386 -11.93 -1.97 -1.37
C GLN A 386 -12.26 -3.28 -2.09
N THR A 387 -11.55 -3.55 -3.18
CA THR A 387 -11.63 -4.84 -3.87
C THR A 387 -10.29 -5.57 -3.87
N PRO A 388 -10.28 -6.90 -4.13
CA PRO A 388 -9.05 -7.69 -4.06
C PRO A 388 -7.99 -7.35 -5.12
N LEU A 389 -8.37 -6.63 -6.18
CA LEU A 389 -7.43 -6.12 -7.18
C LEU A 389 -6.92 -4.71 -6.88
N GLN A 390 -7.46 -4.02 -5.87
CA GLN A 390 -6.92 -2.75 -5.39
C GLN A 390 -5.65 -3.02 -4.57
N LEU A 391 -4.55 -3.19 -5.28
CA LEU A 391 -3.24 -3.56 -4.73
C LEU A 391 -2.22 -2.44 -4.97
N PRO A 392 -1.23 -2.29 -4.07
CA PRO A 392 -0.17 -1.32 -4.27
C PRO A 392 0.76 -1.78 -5.39
N PHE A 393 1.46 -0.81 -5.99
CA PHE A 393 2.52 -1.06 -6.96
C PHE A 393 3.55 -2.07 -6.42
N ASN A 394 4.08 -2.90 -7.32
CA ASN A 394 5.02 -3.99 -7.03
C ASN A 394 4.43 -5.16 -6.22
N SER A 395 3.11 -5.31 -6.15
CA SER A 395 2.46 -6.47 -5.54
C SER A 395 2.60 -7.74 -6.40
N HIS A 396 2.76 -8.89 -5.76
CA HIS A 396 2.70 -10.20 -6.42
C HIS A 396 1.32 -10.82 -6.22
N LEU A 397 0.64 -11.13 -7.33
CA LEU A 397 -0.68 -11.72 -7.36
C LEU A 397 -0.57 -13.16 -7.89
N LEU A 398 -0.81 -14.13 -7.02
CA LEU A 398 -0.96 -15.54 -7.36
C LEU A 398 -2.41 -15.80 -7.77
N ILE A 399 -2.58 -16.35 -8.96
CA ILE A 399 -3.89 -16.69 -9.53
C ILE A 399 -3.98 -18.22 -9.63
N ASP A 400 -4.86 -18.81 -8.84
CA ASP A 400 -5.16 -20.24 -8.89
C ASP A 400 -6.33 -20.52 -9.85
N GLU A 401 -6.01 -21.05 -11.04
CA GLU A 401 -6.95 -21.49 -12.08
C GLU A 401 -7.08 -23.03 -12.11
N THR A 402 -6.51 -23.76 -11.13
CA THR A 402 -6.50 -25.24 -11.16
C THR A 402 -7.90 -25.85 -11.06
N LYS A 403 -8.82 -25.15 -10.37
CA LYS A 403 -10.22 -25.55 -10.13
C LYS A 403 -11.21 -24.91 -11.11
N MET A 404 -10.72 -24.41 -12.25
CA MET A 404 -11.58 -23.82 -13.27
C MET A 404 -12.26 -24.93 -14.08
N GLU A 405 -13.59 -24.89 -14.17
CA GLU A 405 -14.41 -25.89 -14.86
C GLU A 405 -15.20 -25.25 -16.03
N CYS A 406 -15.79 -26.07 -16.90
CA CYS A 406 -16.72 -25.56 -17.91
C CYS A 406 -18.05 -25.16 -17.27
N GLY A 407 -18.50 -23.93 -17.48
CA GLY A 407 -19.82 -23.48 -17.04
C GLY A 407 -20.17 -22.08 -17.55
N GLN A 408 -21.27 -21.52 -17.05
CA GLN A 408 -21.79 -20.24 -17.51
C GLN A 408 -21.30 -19.08 -16.65
N LEU A 409 -20.73 -18.07 -17.32
CA LEU A 409 -20.35 -16.81 -16.69
C LEU A 409 -21.51 -15.82 -16.78
N THR A 410 -21.79 -15.16 -15.66
CA THR A 410 -22.71 -14.02 -15.64
C THR A 410 -22.04 -12.80 -16.27
N THR A 411 -22.80 -11.70 -16.43
CA THR A 411 -22.24 -10.42 -16.87
C THR A 411 -21.10 -9.95 -15.97
N LEU A 412 -21.23 -10.13 -14.65
CA LEU A 412 -20.20 -9.85 -13.67
C LEU A 412 -18.96 -10.73 -13.88
N GLY A 413 -19.14 -12.04 -14.09
CA GLY A 413 -18.04 -12.96 -14.39
C GLY A 413 -17.28 -12.61 -15.67
N LEU A 414 -18.00 -12.22 -16.73
CA LEU A 414 -17.38 -11.75 -17.97
C LEU A 414 -16.59 -10.45 -17.78
N ASN A 415 -17.13 -9.51 -16.99
CA ASN A 415 -16.42 -8.26 -16.66
C ASN A 415 -15.17 -8.52 -15.83
N ASN A 416 -15.24 -9.43 -14.86
CA ASN A 416 -14.10 -9.85 -14.06
C ASN A 416 -12.98 -10.48 -14.91
N ILE A 417 -13.30 -11.34 -15.87
CA ILE A 417 -12.30 -11.89 -16.79
C ILE A 417 -11.69 -10.79 -17.65
N LYS A 418 -12.50 -9.89 -18.22
CA LYS A 418 -11.98 -8.76 -19.01
C LYS A 418 -11.04 -7.88 -18.19
N LEU A 419 -11.40 -7.59 -16.94
CA LEU A 419 -10.57 -6.82 -16.02
C LEU A 419 -9.22 -7.51 -15.77
N LEU A 420 -9.21 -8.82 -15.54
CA LEU A 420 -7.97 -9.60 -15.40
C LEU A 420 -7.16 -9.60 -16.70
N GLN A 421 -7.79 -9.72 -17.87
CA GLN A 421 -7.10 -9.66 -19.15
C GLN A 421 -6.45 -8.29 -19.40
N GLU A 422 -7.15 -7.21 -19.04
CA GLU A 422 -6.65 -5.84 -19.11
C GLU A 422 -5.50 -5.62 -18.11
N LEU A 423 -5.63 -6.10 -16.88
CA LEU A 423 -4.56 -6.10 -15.89
C LEU A 423 -3.30 -6.80 -16.43
N LEU A 424 -3.45 -8.05 -16.91
CA LEU A 424 -2.34 -8.83 -17.45
C LEU A 424 -1.73 -8.21 -18.70
N ARG A 425 -2.48 -7.50 -19.57
CA ARG A 425 -1.98 -6.95 -20.86
C ARG A 425 -1.56 -5.48 -20.80
N GLN A 426 -2.25 -4.66 -20.04
CA GLN A 426 -2.05 -3.20 -20.02
C GLN A 426 -1.50 -2.70 -18.69
N GLN A 427 -1.53 -3.51 -17.62
CA GLN A 427 -1.15 -3.05 -16.28
C GLN A 427 -1.94 -1.79 -15.90
N THR A 428 -3.24 -1.84 -16.20
CA THR A 428 -4.25 -0.85 -15.81
C THR A 428 -5.42 -1.57 -15.17
N LEU A 429 -6.09 -0.89 -14.24
CA LEU A 429 -7.28 -1.38 -13.56
C LEU A 429 -8.38 -0.33 -13.70
N LYS A 430 -9.57 -0.77 -14.14
CA LYS A 430 -10.73 0.09 -14.27
C LYS A 430 -11.41 0.31 -12.93
N TYR A 431 -11.81 1.54 -12.67
CA TYR A 431 -12.56 1.93 -11.49
C TYR A 431 -13.90 2.47 -11.94
N GLU A 432 -14.97 1.98 -11.33
CA GLU A 432 -16.33 2.39 -11.63
C GLU A 432 -16.79 3.44 -10.62
N PHE A 433 -16.93 4.67 -11.11
CA PHE A 433 -17.61 5.74 -10.38
C PHE A 433 -19.03 5.85 -10.93
N HIS A 434 -19.94 6.41 -10.13
CA HIS A 434 -21.38 6.51 -10.41
C HIS A 434 -21.79 6.81 -11.85
N ILE A 435 -21.04 7.67 -12.54
CA ILE A 435 -21.39 8.22 -13.85
C ILE A 435 -20.34 7.86 -14.92
N TYR A 436 -19.14 7.42 -14.51
CA TYR A 436 -18.01 7.24 -15.42
C TYR A 436 -17.05 6.17 -14.93
N GLN A 437 -16.27 5.62 -15.86
CA GLN A 437 -15.18 4.69 -15.55
C GLN A 437 -13.84 5.37 -15.84
N LEU A 438 -12.85 5.15 -14.97
CA LEU A 438 -11.49 5.61 -15.18
C LEU A 438 -10.52 4.44 -15.13
N ASP A 439 -9.49 4.51 -15.97
CA ASP A 439 -8.40 3.55 -15.99
C ASP A 439 -7.25 4.09 -15.14
N TYR A 440 -6.89 3.36 -14.07
CA TYR A 440 -5.73 3.68 -13.25
C TYR A 440 -4.58 2.76 -13.56
N GLU A 441 -3.38 3.29 -13.62
CA GLU A 441 -2.17 2.50 -13.80
C GLU A 441 -1.86 1.66 -12.55
N CYS A 442 -1.46 0.42 -12.76
CA CYS A 442 -0.98 -0.48 -11.70
C CYS A 442 0.32 -1.16 -12.12
N ASP A 443 1.04 -1.77 -11.20
CA ASP A 443 2.22 -2.59 -11.51
C ASP A 443 2.17 -3.84 -10.63
N ILE A 444 1.43 -4.85 -11.10
CA ILE A 444 1.12 -6.08 -10.37
C ILE A 444 1.72 -7.26 -11.15
N ARG A 445 2.55 -8.06 -10.46
CA ARG A 445 3.17 -9.26 -11.03
C ARG A 445 2.20 -10.44 -10.89
N CYS A 446 1.62 -10.86 -12.00
CA CYS A 446 0.66 -11.96 -12.02
C CYS A 446 1.35 -13.31 -12.31
N LEU A 447 1.26 -14.23 -11.36
CA LEU A 447 1.64 -15.65 -11.52
C LEU A 447 0.37 -16.48 -11.60
N VAL A 448 0.13 -17.14 -12.72
CA VAL A 448 -1.03 -18.01 -12.91
C VAL A 448 -0.61 -19.46 -12.76
N ILE A 449 -1.32 -20.21 -11.93
CA ILE A 449 -1.20 -21.66 -11.81
C ILE A 449 -2.45 -22.28 -12.39
N SER A 450 -2.29 -23.17 -13.37
CA SER A 450 -3.40 -23.72 -14.13
C SER A 450 -3.23 -25.21 -14.39
N SER A 451 -4.33 -25.92 -14.65
CA SER A 451 -4.29 -27.34 -15.00
C SER A 451 -3.81 -27.56 -16.44
N THR A 452 -4.11 -26.61 -17.32
CA THR A 452 -3.67 -26.56 -18.74
C THR A 452 -3.36 -25.11 -19.11
N LYS A 453 -3.02 -24.79 -20.35
CA LYS A 453 -2.80 -23.39 -20.76
C LYS A 453 -3.97 -22.48 -20.33
N SER A 454 -3.65 -21.44 -19.57
CA SER A 454 -4.59 -20.49 -18.97
C SER A 454 -5.43 -19.77 -20.02
N ILE A 455 -6.66 -19.43 -19.63
CA ILE A 455 -7.56 -18.54 -20.38
C ILE A 455 -7.06 -17.09 -20.34
N LEU A 456 -6.26 -16.74 -19.33
CA LEU A 456 -5.68 -15.41 -19.19
C LEU A 456 -4.47 -15.24 -20.12
N PRO A 457 -4.31 -14.07 -20.76
CA PRO A 457 -3.23 -13.80 -21.69
C PRO A 457 -1.92 -13.56 -20.94
N CYS A 458 -1.25 -14.64 -20.57
CA CYS A 458 0.08 -14.59 -19.97
C CYS A 458 1.16 -14.44 -21.05
N ASP A 459 2.20 -13.66 -20.75
CA ASP A 459 3.33 -13.43 -21.65
C ASP A 459 4.12 -14.72 -21.87
N VAL A 460 4.31 -15.50 -20.80
CA VAL A 460 5.02 -16.77 -20.82
C VAL A 460 4.15 -17.87 -20.25
N TYR A 461 4.12 -19.00 -20.94
CA TYR A 461 3.58 -20.26 -20.44
C TYR A 461 4.68 -21.32 -20.39
N VAL A 462 4.80 -21.98 -19.24
CA VAL A 462 5.73 -23.08 -18.99
C VAL A 462 4.94 -24.28 -18.46
N ARG A 463 5.02 -25.39 -19.17
CA ARG A 463 4.57 -26.69 -18.68
C ARG A 463 5.64 -27.27 -17.76
N TYR A 464 5.27 -27.66 -16.55
CA TYR A 464 6.17 -28.43 -15.70
C TYR A 464 6.21 -29.88 -16.20
N GLU A 465 7.41 -30.37 -16.47
CA GLU A 465 7.65 -31.74 -16.92
C GLU A 465 8.44 -32.48 -15.83
N SER A 466 7.77 -33.32 -15.07
CA SER A 466 8.43 -34.23 -14.14
C SER A 466 8.25 -35.67 -14.58
N GLU A 467 9.35 -36.40 -14.67
CA GLU A 467 9.35 -37.85 -14.85
C GLU A 467 9.16 -38.60 -13.52
N GLN A 468 9.19 -37.88 -12.38
CA GLN A 468 9.14 -38.44 -11.03
C GLN A 468 7.96 -37.88 -10.24
N GLU A 469 7.24 -38.78 -9.53
CA GLU A 469 6.27 -38.38 -8.51
C GLU A 469 7.03 -37.82 -7.30
N ILE A 470 6.79 -36.55 -6.99
CA ILE A 470 7.39 -35.89 -5.82
C ILE A 470 6.57 -36.30 -4.61
N ASN A 471 7.14 -37.17 -3.77
CA ASN A 471 6.48 -37.64 -2.55
C ASN A 471 6.65 -36.68 -1.36
N GLN A 472 7.77 -35.94 -1.30
CA GLN A 472 8.05 -34.95 -0.26
C GLN A 472 8.96 -33.85 -0.81
N ILE A 473 8.58 -32.59 -0.54
CA ILE A 473 9.39 -31.41 -0.85
C ILE A 473 10.20 -31.07 0.39
N ILE A 474 11.52 -31.15 0.28
CA ILE A 474 12.46 -30.84 1.37
C ILE A 474 13.22 -29.57 0.99
N PHE A 475 12.92 -28.48 1.70
CA PHE A 475 13.65 -27.23 1.51
C PHE A 475 15.05 -27.31 2.10
N PRO A 476 16.05 -26.64 1.50
CA PRO A 476 17.36 -26.49 2.11
C PRO A 476 17.23 -25.75 3.45
N HIS A 477 18.03 -26.15 4.44
CA HIS A 477 18.10 -25.43 5.71
C HIS A 477 18.84 -24.10 5.51
N PHE A 478 18.08 -23.03 5.30
CA PHE A 478 18.62 -21.67 5.27
C PHE A 478 18.56 -21.02 6.64
N THR A 479 19.63 -20.29 6.97
CA THR A 479 19.65 -19.38 8.11
C THR A 479 18.79 -18.15 7.84
N LYS A 480 18.38 -17.45 8.91
CA LYS A 480 17.60 -16.20 8.80
C LYS A 480 18.32 -15.17 7.91
N GLU A 481 19.64 -15.05 8.06
CA GLU A 481 20.46 -14.12 7.26
C GLU A 481 20.40 -14.43 5.77
N GLN A 482 20.45 -15.70 5.38
CA GLN A 482 20.35 -16.10 3.97
C GLN A 482 18.98 -15.77 3.38
N ILE A 483 17.89 -15.95 4.13
CA ILE A 483 16.54 -15.56 3.69
C ILE A 483 16.44 -14.03 3.59
N ASP A 484 17.06 -13.29 4.51
CA ASP A 484 17.09 -11.83 4.47
C ASP A 484 17.90 -11.31 3.27
N HIS A 485 18.99 -11.99 2.88
CA HIS A 485 19.70 -11.72 1.62
C HIS A 485 18.80 -11.90 0.39
N ILE A 486 18.00 -12.98 0.34
CA ILE A 486 17.00 -13.22 -0.71
C ILE A 486 15.97 -12.09 -0.79
N ARG A 487 15.38 -11.72 0.36
CA ARG A 487 14.37 -10.64 0.46
C ARG A 487 14.92 -9.31 -0.04
N ARG A 488 16.15 -8.97 0.38
CA ARG A 488 16.87 -7.77 -0.05
C ARG A 488 17.14 -7.80 -1.56
N TYR A 489 17.70 -8.90 -2.07
CA TYR A 489 17.99 -9.07 -3.49
C TYR A 489 16.76 -8.86 -4.37
N LEU A 490 15.63 -9.53 -4.09
CA LEU A 490 14.40 -9.42 -4.88
C LEU A 490 13.88 -7.97 -4.96
N THR A 491 13.95 -7.26 -3.82
CA THR A 491 13.43 -5.89 -3.74
C THR A 491 14.41 -4.86 -4.32
N TYR A 492 15.72 -5.09 -4.20
CA TYR A 492 16.76 -4.21 -4.72
C TYR A 492 16.85 -4.27 -6.24
N ILE A 493 16.92 -5.48 -6.81
CA ILE A 493 17.01 -5.67 -8.26
C ILE A 493 15.76 -5.17 -8.97
N SER A 494 14.56 -5.40 -8.43
CA SER A 494 13.32 -4.89 -9.02
C SER A 494 13.19 -3.36 -8.99
N GLN A 495 14.00 -2.66 -8.18
CA GLN A 495 14.02 -1.19 -8.15
C GLN A 495 14.98 -0.58 -9.16
N GLN A 496 15.94 -1.34 -9.68
CA GLN A 496 16.91 -0.82 -10.64
C GLN A 496 16.26 -0.61 -12.02
N LEU A 497 15.86 0.65 -12.27
CA LEU A 497 15.24 1.10 -13.53
C LEU A 497 16.28 1.63 -14.54
N GLU A 498 17.56 1.73 -14.18
CA GLU A 498 18.59 2.44 -14.96
C GLU A 498 18.99 1.78 -16.29
N LEU A 499 18.57 0.53 -16.54
CA LEU A 499 18.87 -0.18 -17.80
C LEU A 499 18.26 0.49 -19.04
N ASP A 500 17.26 1.35 -18.87
CA ASP A 500 16.52 1.99 -19.97
C ASP A 500 17.29 3.10 -20.69
N GLN A 501 18.32 3.67 -20.07
CA GLN A 501 19.16 4.68 -20.73
C GLN A 501 20.15 4.03 -21.72
N THR A 502 20.54 2.77 -21.51
CA THR A 502 21.60 2.11 -22.29
C THR A 502 21.09 1.41 -23.56
N ILE A 503 19.82 0.98 -23.60
CA ILE A 503 19.19 0.45 -24.82
C ILE A 503 18.92 1.58 -25.83
N ASN A 504 18.60 2.78 -25.34
CA ASN A 504 18.33 3.96 -26.16
C ASN A 504 19.58 4.69 -26.65
N ASP A 505 20.76 4.43 -26.05
CA ASP A 505 22.02 4.93 -26.57
C ASP A 505 22.33 4.24 -27.91
N THR A 506 22.14 5.01 -28.97
CA THR A 506 22.20 4.62 -30.38
C THR A 506 23.62 4.25 -30.86
N SER A 507 24.60 4.18 -29.95
CA SER A 507 26.02 4.01 -30.23
C SER A 507 26.65 2.74 -29.63
N SER A 508 25.87 1.81 -29.09
CA SER A 508 26.40 0.57 -28.50
C SER A 508 26.45 -0.58 -29.50
N ASP A 509 27.59 -1.29 -29.56
CA ASP A 509 27.80 -2.47 -30.44
C ASP A 509 26.72 -3.55 -30.26
N ILE A 510 26.08 -3.60 -29.08
CA ILE A 510 25.01 -4.54 -28.76
C ILE A 510 23.73 -4.27 -29.56
N ASN A 511 23.38 -3.00 -29.82
CA ASN A 511 22.17 -2.67 -30.57
C ASN A 511 22.28 -3.13 -32.03
N THR A 512 23.45 -2.95 -32.65
CA THR A 512 23.74 -3.47 -33.99
C THR A 512 23.65 -5.01 -34.00
N TYR A 513 24.24 -5.66 -33.00
CA TYR A 513 24.18 -7.11 -32.87
C TYR A 513 22.74 -7.63 -32.74
N ILE A 514 21.91 -7.00 -31.89
CA ILE A 514 20.49 -7.37 -31.72
C ILE A 514 19.71 -7.17 -33.02
N GLN A 515 19.97 -6.09 -33.76
CA GLN A 515 19.31 -5.84 -35.05
C GLN A 515 19.67 -6.89 -36.11
N GLU A 516 20.95 -7.21 -36.24
CA GLU A 516 21.42 -8.26 -37.16
C GLU A 516 20.84 -9.63 -36.79
N ASP A 517 20.85 -9.95 -35.51
CA ASP A 517 20.34 -11.22 -34.99
C ASP A 517 18.82 -11.33 -35.17
N PHE A 518 18.06 -10.26 -34.92
CA PHE A 518 16.62 -10.20 -35.21
C PHE A 518 16.30 -10.48 -36.68
N VAL A 519 17.08 -9.90 -37.61
CA VAL A 519 16.93 -10.17 -39.04
C VAL A 519 17.23 -11.64 -39.36
N ASN A 520 18.24 -12.24 -38.74
CA ASN A 520 18.58 -13.64 -38.93
C ASN A 520 17.51 -14.59 -38.37
N MET A 521 16.97 -14.30 -37.19
CA MET A 521 15.89 -15.07 -36.57
C MET A 521 14.60 -15.03 -37.42
N ARG A 522 14.27 -13.87 -38.02
CA ARG A 522 13.15 -13.77 -38.98
C ARG A 522 13.39 -14.56 -40.26
N LYS A 523 14.61 -14.53 -40.81
CA LYS A 523 14.97 -15.35 -41.99
C LYS A 523 14.81 -16.84 -41.72
N GLN A 524 15.15 -17.28 -40.52
CA GLN A 524 15.04 -18.67 -40.08
C GLN A 524 13.61 -19.07 -39.64
N LYS A 525 12.64 -18.15 -39.70
CA LYS A 525 11.25 -18.34 -39.21
C LYS A 525 11.16 -18.78 -37.73
N LEU A 526 12.17 -18.42 -36.92
CA LEU A 526 12.18 -18.72 -35.49
C LEU A 526 11.32 -17.74 -34.68
N LEU A 527 11.17 -16.50 -35.18
CA LEU A 527 10.28 -15.47 -34.64
C LEU A 527 9.10 -15.27 -35.58
N THR A 528 7.89 -15.42 -35.06
CA THR A 528 6.66 -15.31 -35.87
C THR A 528 6.09 -13.90 -35.79
N ASN A 529 6.13 -13.27 -34.60
CA ASN A 529 5.46 -12.01 -34.30
C ASN A 529 6.42 -10.95 -33.70
N LEU A 530 5.98 -9.68 -33.68
CA LEU A 530 6.70 -8.58 -33.03
C LEU A 530 6.75 -8.79 -31.49
N ASP A 531 5.67 -9.31 -30.92
CA ASP A 531 5.55 -9.56 -29.48
C ASP A 531 6.59 -10.57 -28.98
N ASP A 532 6.94 -11.56 -29.80
CA ASP A 532 8.00 -12.53 -29.49
C ASP A 532 9.36 -11.85 -29.30
N PHE A 533 9.64 -10.83 -30.12
CA PHE A 533 10.89 -10.08 -30.03
C PHE A 533 10.88 -9.15 -28.82
N HIS A 534 9.75 -8.51 -28.52
CA HIS A 534 9.59 -7.74 -27.29
C HIS A 534 9.76 -8.60 -26.04
N LEU A 535 9.21 -9.81 -26.02
CA LEU A 535 9.42 -10.77 -24.94
C LEU A 535 10.91 -11.09 -24.78
N LEU A 536 11.63 -11.35 -25.87
CA LEU A 536 13.07 -11.63 -25.82
C LEU A 536 13.88 -10.45 -25.26
N LEU A 537 13.55 -9.22 -25.63
CA LEU A 537 14.16 -8.02 -25.05
C LEU A 537 13.88 -7.89 -23.54
N VAL A 538 12.64 -8.17 -23.12
CA VAL A 538 12.28 -8.20 -21.70
C VAL A 538 13.08 -9.28 -20.96
N LEU A 539 13.16 -10.50 -21.50
CA LEU A 539 13.92 -11.59 -20.89
C LEU A 539 15.41 -11.27 -20.78
N ALA A 540 16.02 -10.73 -21.84
CA ALA A 540 17.44 -10.36 -21.84
C ALA A 540 17.76 -9.27 -20.82
N ARG A 541 16.86 -8.28 -20.68
CA ARG A 541 16.94 -7.27 -19.62
C ARG A 541 16.84 -7.90 -18.24
N LEU A 542 15.83 -8.74 -17.99
CA LEU A 542 15.60 -9.34 -16.69
C LEU A 542 16.76 -10.27 -16.30
N GLU A 543 17.32 -10.99 -17.27
CA GLU A 543 18.50 -11.83 -17.08
C GLU A 543 19.70 -10.97 -16.65
N THR A 544 19.94 -9.84 -17.33
CA THR A 544 21.00 -8.88 -16.97
C THR A 544 20.79 -8.33 -15.56
N LEU A 545 19.57 -7.91 -15.23
CA LEU A 545 19.20 -7.40 -13.89
C LEU A 545 19.40 -8.46 -12.82
N SER A 546 19.05 -9.71 -13.12
CA SER A 546 19.18 -10.80 -12.15
C SER A 546 20.62 -11.09 -11.75
N HIS A 547 21.59 -10.75 -12.60
CA HIS A 547 23.03 -10.82 -12.30
C HIS A 547 23.58 -9.52 -11.67
N GLY A 548 22.73 -8.51 -11.44
CA GLY A 548 23.13 -7.20 -10.92
C GLY A 548 23.81 -6.31 -11.95
N GLY A 549 23.66 -6.62 -13.24
CA GLY A 549 24.17 -5.80 -14.33
C GLY A 549 23.24 -4.63 -14.66
N ASN A 550 23.82 -3.47 -14.97
CA ASN A 550 23.09 -2.27 -15.40
C ASN A 550 23.17 -2.03 -16.92
N ILE A 551 23.81 -2.94 -17.68
CA ILE A 551 24.03 -2.82 -19.13
C ILE A 551 23.81 -4.19 -19.76
N LEU A 552 23.00 -4.24 -20.83
CA LEU A 552 22.78 -5.46 -21.59
C LEU A 552 24.05 -5.88 -22.34
N THR A 553 24.51 -7.11 -22.13
CA THR A 553 25.68 -7.69 -22.81
C THR A 553 25.26 -8.78 -23.80
N GLN A 554 26.17 -9.17 -24.70
CA GLN A 554 25.93 -10.25 -25.65
C GLN A 554 25.68 -11.59 -24.95
N THR A 555 26.36 -11.84 -23.82
CA THR A 555 26.19 -13.08 -23.05
C THR A 555 24.77 -13.23 -22.52
N HIS A 556 24.24 -12.17 -21.91
CA HIS A 556 22.89 -12.14 -21.35
C HIS A 556 21.81 -12.25 -22.45
N TRP A 557 22.05 -11.64 -23.63
CA TRP A 557 21.19 -11.82 -24.80
C TRP A 557 21.17 -13.28 -25.30
N ASP A 558 22.34 -13.92 -25.40
CA ASP A 558 22.44 -15.32 -25.81
C ASP A 558 21.82 -16.28 -24.78
N GLN A 559 21.94 -15.99 -23.49
CA GLN A 559 21.28 -16.74 -22.41
C GLN A 559 19.76 -16.63 -22.52
N ALA A 560 19.21 -15.43 -22.72
CA ALA A 560 17.77 -15.24 -22.93
C ALA A 560 17.26 -15.98 -24.18
N LYS A 561 18.01 -15.97 -25.28
CA LYS A 561 17.68 -16.77 -26.48
C LYS A 561 17.67 -18.27 -26.19
N SER A 562 18.65 -18.76 -25.46
CA SER A 562 18.73 -20.18 -25.06
C SER A 562 17.53 -20.58 -24.21
N LEU A 563 17.14 -19.76 -23.24
CA LEU A 563 15.96 -19.98 -22.39
C LEU A 563 14.67 -20.01 -23.21
N GLU A 564 14.47 -19.04 -24.10
CA GLU A 564 13.27 -18.97 -24.94
C GLU A 564 13.22 -20.11 -25.98
N PHE A 565 14.36 -20.49 -26.55
CA PHE A 565 14.46 -21.63 -27.47
C PHE A 565 14.07 -22.94 -26.78
N THR A 566 14.61 -23.21 -25.59
CA THR A 566 14.31 -24.42 -24.80
C THR A 566 12.83 -24.46 -24.43
N ARG A 567 12.25 -23.32 -24.03
CA ARG A 567 10.81 -23.22 -23.74
C ARG A 567 9.95 -23.51 -24.98
N ARG A 568 10.30 -22.96 -26.15
CA ARG A 568 9.56 -23.22 -27.41
C ARG A 568 9.64 -24.68 -27.83
N GLN A 569 10.77 -25.35 -27.60
CA GLN A 569 10.86 -26.79 -27.84
C GLN A 569 9.88 -27.57 -26.97
N ARG A 570 9.77 -27.23 -25.69
CA ARG A 570 8.80 -27.82 -24.75
C ARG A 570 7.33 -27.60 -25.18
N MET A 571 7.03 -26.48 -25.83
CA MET A 571 5.68 -26.13 -26.30
C MET A 571 5.24 -26.88 -27.58
N ASN A 572 6.18 -27.43 -28.33
CA ASN A 572 5.90 -28.17 -29.57
C ASN A 572 5.70 -29.68 -29.33
N ILE A 573 5.80 -30.11 -28.07
CA ILE A 573 5.52 -31.46 -27.57
C ILE A 573 4.08 -31.45 -27.03
#